data_AF-A0A951T261-F1
#
_entry.id   AF-A0A951T261-F1
#
_cell.length_a   1.000
_cell.length_b   1.000
_cell.length_c   1.000
_cell.angle_alpha   90.00
_cell.angle_beta   90.00
_cell.angle_gamma   90.00
#
_symmetry.space_group_name_H-M   'P 1'
#
loop_
_entity.id
_entity.type
_entity.pdbx_description
1 polymer ?
#
loop_
_entity_poly.entity_id
_entity_poly.type
_entity_poly.pdbx_seq_one_letter_code
_entity_poly.pdbx_strand_id
1 'polypeptide(L)'
;MNTENKIAIGVLDTKLAWKDADRRLCQLLGIEWPQLQGKPFHNSLSNSNDQQLIDAEIIDVIGTLTDAHGKEKSLQLQLLRHLPNGSSMIFKARVTFRRSKENCILIQMVDHSQKEKNHESVQSIARVTAGLSGNRFFETMVKKLAEAAEVDIAFIAQRNGNQKLRTLAVWNQGPAADFEYDLKG
;
A
#
# COMPACT_ATOMS: atom_id res chain seq x y z
N MET A 1 4.27 10.34 12.14
CA MET A 1 4.50 8.89 12.34
C MET A 1 5.02 8.31 11.03
N ASN A 2 6.21 7.71 11.04
CA ASN A 2 6.88 7.16 9.86
C ASN A 2 6.03 6.05 9.20
N THR A 3 5.47 6.35 8.04
CA THR A 3 4.93 5.38 7.09
C THR A 3 6.09 4.66 6.41
N GLU A 4 6.77 3.80 7.17
CA GLU A 4 7.65 2.81 6.56
C GLU A 4 6.79 1.95 5.63
N ASN A 5 7.07 2.00 4.33
CA ASN A 5 6.69 0.96 3.39
C ASN A 5 7.31 -0.34 3.93
N LYS A 6 6.59 -1.06 4.79
CA LYS A 6 7.07 -2.29 5.43
C LYS A 6 7.07 -3.39 4.39
N ILE A 7 8.20 -3.52 3.73
CA ILE A 7 8.51 -4.60 2.82
C ILE A 7 8.64 -5.89 3.65
N ALA A 8 7.93 -6.93 3.23
CA ALA A 8 8.08 -8.30 3.71
C ALA A 8 8.83 -9.13 2.66
N ILE A 9 9.73 -10.00 3.10
CA ILE A 9 10.63 -10.74 2.20
C ILE A 9 10.53 -12.24 2.50
N GLY A 10 10.55 -13.06 1.46
CA GLY A 10 10.72 -14.50 1.59
C GLY A 10 11.51 -15.10 0.44
N VAL A 11 11.70 -16.40 0.52
CA VAL A 11 12.41 -17.20 -0.47
C VAL A 11 11.56 -18.40 -0.82
N LEU A 12 11.35 -18.59 -2.12
CA LEU A 12 10.71 -19.76 -2.70
C LEU A 12 11.76 -20.63 -3.41
N ASP A 13 11.48 -21.92 -3.53
CA ASP A 13 12.21 -22.79 -4.47
C ASP A 13 11.69 -22.62 -5.91
N THR A 14 12.27 -23.37 -6.86
CA THR A 14 11.84 -23.36 -8.27
C THR A 14 10.46 -23.98 -8.51
N LYS A 15 9.87 -24.64 -7.51
CA LYS A 15 8.50 -25.16 -7.52
C LYS A 15 7.52 -24.23 -6.81
N LEU A 16 7.97 -23.03 -6.44
CA LEU A 16 7.21 -22.03 -5.71
C LEU A 16 6.78 -22.48 -4.30
N ALA A 17 7.52 -23.40 -3.68
CA ALA A 17 7.34 -23.75 -2.28
C ALA A 17 8.19 -22.84 -1.37
N TRP A 18 7.65 -22.48 -0.21
CA TRP A 18 8.34 -21.63 0.78
C TRP A 18 9.58 -22.33 1.34
N LYS A 19 10.74 -21.72 1.11
CA LYS A 19 12.04 -22.15 1.64
C LYS A 19 12.48 -21.32 2.83
N ASP A 20 12.19 -20.01 2.80
CA ASP A 20 12.46 -19.09 3.91
C ASP A 20 11.45 -17.94 3.91
N ALA A 21 11.26 -17.30 5.06
CA ALA A 21 10.42 -16.11 5.21
C ALA A 21 10.90 -15.24 6.37
N ASP A 22 10.90 -13.93 6.18
CA ASP A 22 11.12 -13.01 7.28
C ASP A 22 9.90 -12.96 8.23
N ARG A 23 10.13 -12.47 9.44
CA ARG A 23 9.07 -12.32 10.45
C ARG A 23 7.91 -11.45 9.94
N ARG A 24 8.19 -10.49 9.06
CA ARG A 24 7.19 -9.56 8.54
C ARG A 24 6.25 -10.25 7.56
N LEU A 25 6.74 -11.17 6.75
CA LEU A 25 5.96 -11.99 5.84
C LEU A 25 5.01 -12.89 6.62
N CYS A 26 5.51 -13.55 7.66
CA CYS A 26 4.67 -14.32 8.58
C CYS A 26 3.57 -13.45 9.21
N GLN A 27 3.91 -12.26 9.69
CA GLN A 27 2.93 -11.30 10.22
C GLN A 27 1.94 -10.80 9.17
N LEU A 28 2.40 -10.59 7.93
CA LEU A 28 1.60 -10.09 6.82
C LEU A 28 0.55 -11.12 6.38
N LEU A 29 0.92 -12.40 6.35
CA LEU A 29 0.02 -13.51 6.05
C LEU A 29 -0.75 -14.00 7.27
N GLY A 30 -0.31 -13.64 8.48
CA GLY A 30 -0.86 -14.12 9.74
C GLY A 30 -0.66 -15.62 9.96
N ILE A 31 0.43 -16.17 9.41
CA ILE A 31 0.79 -17.59 9.47
C ILE A 31 2.18 -17.70 10.10
N GLU A 32 2.34 -18.63 11.04
CA GLU A 32 3.65 -18.92 11.65
C GLU A 32 4.56 -19.68 10.68
N TRP A 33 5.88 -19.42 10.75
CA TRP A 33 6.85 -20.02 9.83
C TRP A 33 6.74 -21.55 9.69
N PRO A 34 6.60 -22.35 10.76
CA PRO A 34 6.50 -23.81 10.65
C PRO A 34 5.29 -24.30 9.84
N GLN A 35 4.23 -23.49 9.74
CA GLN A 35 3.03 -23.82 8.95
C GLN A 35 3.19 -23.43 7.48
N LEU A 36 4.05 -22.45 7.21
CA LEU A 36 4.33 -21.93 5.88
C LEU A 36 5.40 -22.75 5.15
N GLN A 37 6.40 -23.25 5.87
CA GLN A 37 7.55 -23.97 5.31
C GLN A 37 7.13 -25.15 4.43
N GLY A 38 7.64 -25.18 3.21
CA GLY A 38 7.38 -26.24 2.22
C GLY A 38 5.98 -26.21 1.60
N LYS A 39 5.09 -25.29 2.01
CA LYS A 39 3.80 -25.10 1.34
C LYS A 39 3.98 -24.33 0.03
N PRO A 40 3.15 -24.59 -0.99
CA PRO A 40 3.16 -23.82 -2.22
C PRO A 40 2.68 -22.40 -1.96
N PHE A 41 3.30 -21.44 -2.63
CA PHE A 41 2.92 -20.02 -2.60
C PHE A 41 1.45 -19.80 -2.99
N HIS A 42 0.90 -20.64 -3.88
CA HIS A 42 -0.48 -20.55 -4.32
C HIS A 42 -1.51 -20.67 -3.20
N ASN A 43 -1.17 -21.32 -2.07
CA ASN A 43 -2.05 -21.37 -0.90
C ASN A 43 -2.26 -20.01 -0.24
N SER A 44 -1.37 -19.04 -0.49
CA SER A 44 -1.48 -17.68 0.01
C SER A 44 -2.35 -16.78 -0.87
N LEU A 45 -2.77 -17.24 -2.05
CA LEU A 45 -3.64 -16.50 -2.97
C LEU A 45 -5.11 -16.69 -2.60
N SER A 46 -5.92 -15.65 -2.81
CA SER A 46 -7.36 -15.75 -2.55
C SER A 46 -8.16 -16.29 -3.74
N ASN A 47 -7.62 -16.24 -4.95
CA ASN A 47 -8.36 -16.57 -6.17
C ASN A 47 -7.51 -17.41 -7.16
N SER A 48 -8.20 -18.18 -8.01
CA SER A 48 -7.56 -19.06 -9.01
C SER A 48 -7.04 -18.32 -10.26
N ASN A 49 -7.49 -17.09 -10.50
CA ASN A 49 -7.03 -16.28 -11.62
C ASN A 49 -5.59 -15.80 -11.40
N ASP A 50 -5.28 -15.38 -10.17
CA ASP A 50 -3.93 -14.97 -9.77
C ASP A 50 -2.97 -16.15 -9.86
N GLN A 51 -3.42 -17.37 -9.57
CA GLN A 51 -2.63 -18.59 -9.77
C GLN A 51 -2.24 -18.78 -11.24
N GLN A 52 -3.18 -18.68 -12.18
CA GLN A 52 -2.86 -18.80 -13.61
C GLN A 52 -1.93 -17.69 -14.10
N LEU A 53 -2.12 -16.46 -13.61
CA LEU A 53 -1.26 -15.32 -13.92
C LEU A 53 0.17 -15.57 -13.43
N ILE A 54 0.32 -16.05 -12.19
CA ILE A 54 1.61 -16.41 -11.62
C ILE A 54 2.26 -17.50 -12.44
N ASP A 55 1.54 -18.58 -12.76
CA ASP A 55 2.11 -19.70 -13.50
C ASP A 55 2.61 -19.25 -14.88
N ALA A 56 1.86 -18.39 -15.58
CA ALA A 56 2.29 -17.82 -16.87
C ALA A 56 3.51 -16.90 -16.74
N GLU A 57 3.52 -16.01 -15.75
CA GLU A 57 4.52 -14.95 -15.61
C GLU A 57 5.82 -15.42 -14.93
N ILE A 58 5.72 -16.39 -14.02
CA ILE A 58 6.88 -16.93 -13.31
C ILE A 58 7.67 -17.91 -14.17
N ILE A 59 7.05 -18.60 -15.15
CA ILE A 59 7.79 -19.46 -16.09
C ILE A 59 8.92 -18.67 -16.76
N ASP A 60 8.70 -17.40 -17.10
CA ASP A 60 9.71 -16.52 -17.71
C ASP A 60 10.83 -16.12 -16.71
N VAL A 61 10.47 -15.89 -15.44
CA VAL A 61 11.43 -15.62 -14.35
C VAL A 61 12.26 -16.88 -14.02
N ILE A 62 11.66 -18.07 -14.14
CA ILE A 62 12.34 -19.35 -13.91
C ILE A 62 13.15 -19.80 -15.14
N GLY A 63 12.68 -19.54 -16.35
CA GLY A 63 13.34 -19.97 -17.58
C GLY A 63 14.62 -19.19 -17.90
N THR A 64 14.80 -18.01 -17.32
CA THR A 64 15.97 -17.17 -17.56
C THR A 64 17.17 -17.61 -16.71
N LEU A 65 18.11 -18.33 -17.35
CA LEU A 65 19.49 -18.50 -16.90
C LEU A 65 20.11 -17.11 -16.82
N THR A 66 20.25 -16.55 -15.62
CA THR A 66 20.40 -15.11 -15.46
C THR A 66 21.85 -14.65 -15.46
N ASP A 67 22.15 -13.78 -16.42
CA ASP A 67 23.24 -12.81 -16.41
C ASP A 67 23.09 -11.86 -15.20
N ALA A 68 24.09 -11.02 -14.94
CA ALA A 68 24.27 -10.24 -13.71
C ALA A 68 23.08 -9.38 -13.22
N HIS A 69 22.05 -9.15 -14.05
CA HIS A 69 20.81 -8.47 -13.70
C HIS A 69 19.63 -9.46 -13.72
N GLY A 70 19.50 -10.24 -12.65
CA GLY A 70 18.43 -11.23 -12.50
C GLY A 70 17.05 -10.65 -12.84
N LYS A 71 16.33 -11.26 -13.79
CA LYS A 71 15.01 -10.80 -14.24
C LYS A 71 14.05 -10.74 -13.06
N GLU A 72 13.38 -9.59 -12.92
CA GLU A 72 12.40 -9.31 -11.89
C GLU A 72 11.02 -9.13 -12.52
N LYS A 73 9.99 -9.69 -11.89
CA LYS A 73 8.60 -9.48 -12.27
C LYS A 73 7.79 -9.03 -11.07
N SER A 74 7.05 -7.94 -11.22
CA SER A 74 6.16 -7.41 -10.19
C SER A 74 4.70 -7.56 -10.62
N LEU A 75 3.87 -8.14 -9.76
CA LEU A 75 2.45 -8.39 -9.97
C LEU A 75 1.62 -7.78 -8.83
N GLN A 76 0.37 -7.40 -9.09
CA GLN A 76 -0.59 -7.07 -8.04
C GLN A 76 -1.47 -8.29 -7.81
N LEU A 77 -1.45 -8.83 -6.59
CA LEU A 77 -2.12 -10.08 -6.24
C LEU A 77 -3.06 -9.86 -5.05
N GLN A 78 -4.12 -10.65 -4.99
CA GLN A 78 -4.99 -10.74 -3.83
C GLN A 78 -4.54 -11.91 -2.95
N LEU A 79 -4.07 -11.57 -1.75
CA LEU A 79 -3.53 -12.51 -0.79
C LEU A 79 -4.48 -12.72 0.39
N LEU A 80 -4.40 -13.90 0.98
CA LEU A 80 -5.10 -14.25 2.23
C LEU A 80 -4.22 -13.91 3.42
N ARG A 81 -4.82 -13.20 4.40
CA ARG A 81 -4.26 -13.01 5.73
C ARG A 81 -5.13 -13.70 6.76
N HIS A 82 -4.56 -14.63 7.50
CA HIS A 82 -5.20 -15.29 8.63
C HIS A 82 -5.17 -14.36 9.84
N LEU A 83 -6.34 -14.14 10.45
CA LEU A 83 -6.47 -13.30 11.62
C LEU A 83 -6.38 -14.18 12.89
N PRO A 84 -5.92 -13.62 14.03
CA PRO A 84 -5.83 -14.37 15.29
C PRO A 84 -7.16 -14.95 15.78
N ASN A 85 -8.28 -14.38 15.33
CA ASN A 85 -9.64 -14.84 15.64
C ASN A 85 -10.09 -16.05 14.79
N GLY A 86 -9.22 -16.60 13.93
CA GLY A 86 -9.51 -17.73 13.05
C GLY A 86 -10.20 -17.37 11.73
N SER A 87 -10.60 -16.10 11.54
CA SER A 87 -11.12 -15.62 10.26
C SER A 87 -9.97 -15.30 9.29
N SER A 88 -10.26 -15.19 7.99
CA SER A 88 -9.29 -14.77 6.98
C SER A 88 -9.80 -13.51 6.29
N MET A 89 -8.90 -12.56 6.02
CA MET A 89 -9.20 -11.37 5.22
C MET A 89 -8.39 -11.39 3.93
N ILE A 90 -8.98 -10.88 2.85
CA ILE A 90 -8.29 -10.69 1.58
C ILE A 90 -7.69 -9.30 1.57
N PHE A 91 -6.44 -9.18 1.13
CA PHE A 91 -5.75 -7.90 0.97
C PHE A 91 -4.98 -7.86 -0.36
N LYS A 92 -4.78 -6.67 -0.90
CA LYS A 92 -4.01 -6.49 -2.14
C LYS A 92 -2.56 -6.19 -1.82
N ALA A 93 -1.67 -6.97 -2.40
CA ALA A 93 -0.23 -6.77 -2.28
C ALA A 93 0.41 -6.65 -3.66
N ARG A 94 1.44 -5.83 -3.74
CA ARG A 94 2.41 -5.93 -4.83
C ARG A 94 3.41 -7.00 -4.44
N VAL A 95 3.55 -8.00 -5.30
CA VAL A 95 4.43 -9.12 -5.10
C VAL A 95 5.44 -9.13 -6.22
N THR A 96 6.71 -9.06 -5.84
CA THR A 96 7.84 -9.00 -6.74
C THR A 96 8.62 -10.29 -6.63
N PHE A 97 8.82 -10.97 -7.76
CA PHE A 97 9.56 -12.21 -7.89
C PHE A 97 10.87 -11.93 -8.59
N ARG A 98 11.97 -12.41 -8.01
CA ARG A 98 13.30 -12.28 -8.59
C ARG A 98 14.06 -13.58 -8.46
N ARG A 99 14.59 -14.10 -9.57
CA ARG A 99 15.45 -15.28 -9.53
C ARG A 99 16.79 -14.93 -8.87
N SER A 100 17.19 -15.76 -7.91
CA SER A 100 18.50 -15.74 -7.27
C SER A 100 19.46 -16.70 -7.97
N LYS A 101 20.76 -16.46 -7.84
CA LYS A 101 21.84 -17.29 -8.40
C LYS A 101 21.81 -18.74 -7.87
N GLU A 102 21.25 -18.95 -6.69
CA GLU A 102 21.14 -20.26 -6.02
C GLU A 102 19.90 -21.08 -6.43
N ASN A 103 19.34 -20.86 -7.63
CA ASN A 103 18.11 -21.53 -8.06
C ASN A 103 16.92 -21.34 -7.09
N CYS A 104 16.87 -20.21 -6.39
CA CYS A 104 15.76 -19.84 -5.53
C CYS A 104 15.10 -18.57 -6.08
N ILE A 105 13.86 -18.31 -5.68
CA ILE A 105 13.12 -17.11 -6.08
C ILE A 105 12.97 -16.25 -4.83
N LEU A 106 13.56 -15.07 -4.84
CA LEU A 106 13.30 -14.06 -3.83
C LEU A 106 11.93 -13.46 -4.10
N ILE A 107 11.09 -13.44 -3.07
CA ILE A 107 9.78 -12.82 -3.11
C ILE A 107 9.76 -11.61 -2.17
N GLN A 108 9.29 -10.49 -2.68
CA GLN A 108 9.10 -9.27 -1.91
C GLN A 108 7.63 -8.88 -1.98
N MET A 109 7.02 -8.64 -0.82
CA MET A 109 5.62 -8.25 -0.70
C MET A 109 5.50 -6.87 -0.07
N VAL A 110 4.63 -6.05 -0.67
CA VAL A 110 4.26 -4.74 -0.14
C VAL A 110 2.74 -4.66 -0.09
N ASP A 111 2.18 -4.51 1.11
CA ASP A 111 0.74 -4.30 1.31
C ASP A 111 0.34 -2.92 0.77
N HIS A 112 -0.53 -2.92 -0.24
CA HIS A 112 -1.02 -1.69 -0.86
C HIS A 112 -2.43 -1.32 -0.40
N SER A 113 -3.07 -2.12 0.45
CA SER A 113 -4.43 -1.91 0.93
C SER A 113 -4.61 -0.53 1.59
N GLN A 114 -3.59 -0.05 2.30
CA GLN A 114 -3.63 1.28 2.90
C GLN A 114 -3.36 2.41 1.89
N LYS A 115 -2.53 2.16 0.87
CA LYS A 115 -2.18 3.16 -0.15
C LYS A 115 -3.33 3.40 -1.13
N GLU A 116 -4.09 2.37 -1.47
CA GLU A 116 -5.30 2.48 -2.29
C GLU A 116 -6.41 3.22 -1.58
N LYS A 117 -6.65 2.98 -0.27
CA LYS A 117 -7.62 3.77 0.52
C LYS A 117 -7.31 5.27 0.49
N ASN A 118 -6.04 5.66 0.59
CA ASN A 118 -5.63 7.05 0.49
C ASN A 118 -5.87 7.62 -0.92
N HIS A 119 -5.60 6.83 -1.96
CA HIS A 119 -5.78 7.26 -3.35
C HIS A 119 -7.28 7.39 -3.73
N GLU A 120 -8.11 6.44 -3.30
CA GLU A 120 -9.58 6.50 -3.45
C GLU A 120 -10.17 7.67 -2.68
N SER A 121 -9.66 7.96 -1.48
CA SER A 121 -10.07 9.14 -0.71
C SER A 121 -9.72 10.43 -1.45
N VAL A 122 -8.51 10.55 -2.01
CA VAL A 122 -8.10 11.71 -2.82
C VAL A 122 -8.93 11.84 -4.09
N GLN A 123 -9.22 10.74 -4.80
CA GLN A 123 -10.07 10.78 -5.99
C GLN A 123 -11.53 11.10 -5.68
N SER A 124 -12.05 10.61 -4.54
CA SER A 124 -13.39 10.94 -4.05
C SER A 124 -13.50 12.42 -3.69
N ILE A 125 -12.49 12.98 -3.03
CA ILE A 125 -12.36 14.42 -2.78
C ILE A 125 -12.39 15.19 -4.10
N ALA A 126 -11.53 14.82 -5.05
CA ALA A 126 -11.44 15.48 -6.35
C ALA A 126 -12.77 15.45 -7.13
N ARG A 127 -13.51 14.33 -7.09
CA ARG A 127 -14.83 14.19 -7.74
C ARG A 127 -15.91 15.05 -7.08
N VAL A 128 -15.95 15.10 -5.75
CA VAL A 128 -16.92 15.93 -5.01
C VAL A 128 -16.63 17.42 -5.21
N THR A 129 -15.36 17.79 -5.34
CA THR A 129 -14.95 19.17 -5.52
C THR A 129 -14.98 19.67 -6.97
N ALA A 130 -15.03 18.77 -7.96
CA ALA A 130 -15.03 19.12 -9.40
C ALA A 130 -16.23 19.97 -9.83
N GLY A 131 -17.33 19.97 -9.06
CA GLY A 131 -18.52 20.79 -9.29
C GLY A 131 -18.70 21.97 -8.31
N LEU A 132 -17.78 22.19 -7.37
CA LEU A 132 -17.89 23.23 -6.35
C LEU A 132 -16.98 24.41 -6.71
N SER A 133 -17.54 25.63 -6.71
CA SER A 133 -16.81 26.88 -6.98
C SER A 133 -16.78 27.77 -5.74
N GLY A 134 -15.69 28.53 -5.53
CA GLY A 134 -15.56 29.49 -4.42
C GLY A 134 -15.34 28.84 -3.04
N ASN A 135 -15.75 29.50 -1.96
CA ASN A 135 -15.41 29.10 -0.58
C ASN A 135 -15.90 27.70 -0.19
N ARG A 136 -17.03 27.24 -0.75
CA ARG A 136 -17.58 25.89 -0.49
C ARG A 136 -16.68 24.75 -0.95
N PHE A 137 -15.82 25.00 -1.96
CA PHE A 137 -14.79 24.05 -2.40
C PHE A 137 -13.79 23.79 -1.27
N PHE A 138 -13.23 24.87 -0.71
CA PHE A 138 -12.18 24.77 0.31
C PHE A 138 -12.72 24.17 1.61
N GLU A 139 -13.92 24.57 2.05
CA GLU A 139 -14.59 24.00 3.22
C GLU A 139 -14.79 22.48 3.10
N THR A 140 -15.30 22.03 1.95
CA THR A 140 -15.55 20.59 1.69
C THR A 140 -14.24 19.82 1.61
N MET A 141 -13.22 20.40 0.98
CA MET A 141 -11.90 19.79 0.84
C MET A 141 -11.21 19.61 2.19
N VAL A 142 -11.22 20.64 3.04
CA VAL A 142 -10.57 20.62 4.35
C VAL A 142 -11.25 19.65 5.31
N LYS A 143 -12.58 19.57 5.27
CA LYS A 143 -13.35 18.54 6.01
C LYS A 143 -12.93 17.14 5.59
N LYS A 144 -12.90 16.87 4.28
CA LYS A 144 -12.56 15.54 3.77
C LYS A 144 -11.09 15.18 4.01
N LEU A 145 -10.18 16.15 3.98
CA LEU A 145 -8.79 15.97 4.37
C LEU A 145 -8.65 15.61 5.85
N ALA A 146 -9.38 16.29 6.75
CA ALA A 146 -9.39 15.96 8.17
C ALA A 146 -9.94 14.53 8.43
N GLU A 147 -11.06 14.18 7.78
CA GLU A 147 -11.66 12.84 7.85
C GLU A 147 -10.69 11.76 7.32
N ALA A 148 -10.04 11.99 6.17
CA ALA A 148 -9.17 10.99 5.54
C ALA A 148 -7.81 10.83 6.24
N ALA A 149 -7.29 11.89 6.85
CA ALA A 149 -6.02 11.87 7.57
C ALA A 149 -6.18 11.54 9.07
N GLU A 150 -7.42 11.40 9.56
CA GLU A 150 -7.74 11.17 10.98
C GLU A 150 -7.10 12.22 11.92
N VAL A 151 -7.17 13.50 11.53
CA VAL A 151 -6.62 14.62 12.32
C VAL A 151 -7.72 15.54 12.82
N ASP A 152 -7.54 16.08 14.03
CA ASP A 152 -8.48 17.03 14.64
C ASP A 152 -8.50 18.38 13.90
N ILE A 153 -7.37 18.77 13.31
CA ILE A 153 -7.17 20.08 12.67
C ILE A 153 -6.59 19.91 11.26
N ALA A 154 -7.25 20.50 10.27
CA ALA A 154 -6.76 20.63 8.90
C ALA A 154 -7.12 22.00 8.33
N PHE A 155 -6.23 22.62 7.55
CA PHE A 155 -6.53 23.88 6.89
C PHE A 155 -5.87 23.97 5.51
N ILE A 156 -6.44 24.80 4.65
CA ILE A 156 -5.82 25.21 3.38
C ILE A 156 -5.53 26.70 3.52
N ALA A 157 -4.32 27.11 3.15
CA ALA A 157 -3.92 28.50 3.19
C ALA A 157 -3.32 28.97 1.86
N GLN A 158 -3.62 30.21 1.51
CA GLN A 158 -2.97 30.93 0.44
C GLN A 158 -1.82 31.76 1.00
N ARG A 159 -0.67 31.67 0.34
CA ARG A 159 0.47 32.52 0.64
C ARG A 159 0.34 33.87 -0.05
N ASN A 160 0.27 34.94 0.74
CA ASN A 160 0.27 36.31 0.26
C ASN A 160 1.67 36.90 0.46
N GLY A 161 2.49 36.83 -0.60
CA GLY A 161 3.87 37.32 -0.58
C GLY A 161 4.85 36.45 0.23
N ASN A 162 5.94 37.04 0.73
CA ASN A 162 7.03 36.25 1.29
C ASN A 162 6.85 35.79 2.74
N GLN A 163 5.92 36.37 3.52
CA GLN A 163 5.86 36.12 4.98
C GLN A 163 4.47 35.89 5.59
N LYS A 164 3.38 35.95 4.82
CA LYS A 164 2.03 35.77 5.37
C LYS A 164 1.26 34.64 4.70
N LEU A 165 0.63 33.80 5.52
CA LEU A 165 -0.36 32.82 5.09
C LEU A 165 -1.72 33.27 5.58
N ARG A 166 -2.70 33.28 4.68
CA ARG A 166 -4.11 33.48 4.99
C ARG A 166 -4.83 32.17 4.74
N THR A 167 -5.53 31.62 5.73
CA THR A 167 -6.34 30.43 5.50
C THR A 167 -7.51 30.75 4.58
N LEU A 168 -7.84 29.80 3.71
CA LEU A 168 -9.00 29.80 2.82
C LEU A 168 -10.13 28.91 3.35
N ALA A 169 -9.79 27.94 4.20
CA ALA A 169 -10.72 27.14 4.98
C ALA A 169 -9.97 26.45 6.13
N VAL A 170 -10.67 26.27 7.25
CA VAL A 170 -10.15 25.62 8.46
C VAL A 170 -11.16 24.61 8.98
N TRP A 171 -10.67 23.44 9.36
CA TRP A 171 -11.38 22.43 10.12
C TRP A 171 -10.66 22.27 11.45
N ASN A 172 -11.38 22.45 12.55
CA ASN A 172 -10.93 22.18 13.90
C ASN A 172 -12.11 21.54 14.64
N GLN A 173 -12.20 20.20 14.56
CA GLN A 173 -13.36 19.44 15.07
C GLN A 173 -14.72 19.95 14.53
N GLY A 174 -14.69 20.59 13.35
CA GLY A 174 -15.80 21.31 12.72
C GLY A 174 -15.32 22.50 11.88
N PRO A 175 -16.17 23.13 11.05
CA PRO A 175 -15.80 24.33 10.31
C PRO A 175 -15.37 25.46 11.25
N ALA A 176 -14.20 26.03 11.01
CA ALA A 176 -13.64 27.11 11.82
C ALA A 176 -13.36 28.36 10.97
N ALA A 177 -13.26 29.51 11.63
CA ALA A 177 -13.01 30.79 10.98
C ALA A 177 -11.61 30.87 10.39
N ASP A 178 -11.48 31.62 9.29
CA ASP A 178 -10.19 31.88 8.67
C ASP A 178 -9.30 32.73 9.58
N PHE A 179 -8.01 32.42 9.59
CA PHE A 179 -6.99 33.16 10.30
C PHE A 179 -5.78 33.46 9.42
N GLU A 180 -5.04 34.49 9.77
CA GLU A 180 -3.76 34.82 9.16
C GLU A 180 -2.64 34.49 10.14
N TYR A 181 -1.53 33.94 9.63
CA TYR A 181 -0.34 33.74 10.43
C TYR A 181 0.93 34.05 9.65
N ASP A 182 1.92 34.57 10.36
CA ASP A 182 3.24 34.87 9.81
C ASP A 182 4.05 33.56 9.69
N LEU A 183 4.69 33.35 8.53
CA LEU A 183 5.63 32.25 8.28
C LEU A 183 7.00 32.47 8.93
N LYS A 184 7.03 33.14 10.09
CA LYS A 184 8.23 33.20 10.92
C LYS A 184 8.22 31.92 11.76
N GLY A 185 9.09 30.97 11.36
CA GLY A 185 9.32 29.73 12.10
C GLY A 185 9.74 29.97 13.54
#